data_AF-A0A183CIF3-F1
#
_entry.id   AF-A0A183CIF3-F1
#
_cell.length_a   1.000
_cell.length_b   1.000
_cell.length_c   1.000
_cell.angle_alpha   90.00
_cell.angle_beta   90.00
_cell.angle_gamma   90.00
#
_symmetry.space_group_name_H-M   'P 1'
#
loop_
_entity.id
_entity.type
_entity.pdbx_description
1 polymer ?
#
loop_
_entity_poly.entity_id
_entity_poly.type
_entity_poly.pdbx_seq_one_letter_code
_entity_poly.pdbx_strand_id
1 'polypeptide(L)'
;MDFLNNKKLIKKGLSATIDQRCNKSGEQLNNILGQFIEGQTKKFEEQKETDRMRQKQMDELGNSSKKELEKGLNQLKGELIAKMEEYQNKQQQKNDALTETKKGNGIILQNRWDSAARHEDLTLIEPDRLIAQVTGKNRVYCSVFAERPLPKEYFGIFYYEVKILAKKSAISLGLATKQMPVGAWVGRYDSTYAYQSSGFFIGHAVKGCSHLDNGRPYIRGKPKFDGGDVVGCGVDLATRQIFYTKNGQRLD
;
A
#
# COMPACT_ATOMS: atom_id res chain seq x y z
N MET A 1 14.39 -128.20 27.72
CA MET A 1 13.62 -127.06 27.19
C MET A 1 13.68 -125.84 28.12
N ASP A 2 14.20 -125.95 29.34
CA ASP A 2 14.03 -124.93 30.39
C ASP A 2 14.93 -123.70 30.27
N PHE A 3 16.12 -123.81 29.66
CA PHE A 3 17.06 -122.70 29.54
C PHE A 3 16.61 -121.63 28.52
N LEU A 4 15.94 -122.06 27.44
CA LEU A 4 15.42 -121.17 26.39
C LEU A 4 14.19 -120.39 26.88
N ASN A 5 13.32 -121.01 27.67
CA ASN A 5 12.16 -120.32 28.27
C ASN A 5 12.59 -119.28 29.30
N ASN A 6 13.59 -119.58 30.14
CA ASN A 6 14.10 -118.65 31.14
C ASN A 6 14.76 -117.40 30.48
N LYS A 7 15.56 -117.59 29.42
CA LYS A 7 16.10 -116.47 28.63
C LYS A 7 15.00 -115.60 28.00
N LYS A 8 13.90 -116.19 27.53
CA LYS A 8 12.78 -115.46 26.91
C LYS A 8 11.99 -114.64 27.93
N LEU A 9 11.81 -115.16 29.14
CA LEU A 9 11.20 -114.46 30.28
C LEU A 9 12.07 -113.30 30.77
N ILE A 10 13.39 -113.51 30.92
CA ILE A 10 14.33 -112.45 31.32
C ILE A 10 14.36 -111.32 30.28
N LYS A 11 14.39 -111.65 28.98
CA LYS A 11 14.40 -110.65 27.89
C LYS A 11 13.10 -109.84 27.84
N LYS A 12 11.94 -110.47 28.09
CA LYS A 12 10.65 -109.77 28.21
C LYS A 12 10.60 -108.85 29.43
N GLY A 13 11.09 -109.29 30.59
CA GLY A 13 11.16 -108.47 31.80
C GLY A 13 12.09 -107.26 31.65
N LEU A 14 13.24 -107.44 31.00
CA LEU A 14 14.15 -106.34 30.65
C LEU A 14 13.53 -105.35 29.65
N SER A 15 12.88 -105.84 28.60
CA SER A 15 12.18 -104.98 27.63
C SER A 15 11.09 -104.14 28.30
N ALA A 16 10.22 -104.76 29.11
CA ALA A 16 9.16 -104.05 29.82
C ALA A 16 9.70 -102.99 30.80
N THR A 17 10.83 -103.29 31.46
CA THR A 17 11.50 -102.34 32.36
C THR A 17 12.10 -101.14 31.61
N ILE A 18 12.70 -101.39 30.43
CA ILE A 18 13.23 -100.34 29.56
C ILE A 18 12.08 -99.48 29.01
N ASP A 19 11.00 -100.09 28.54
CA ASP A 19 9.82 -99.37 28.01
C ASP A 19 9.17 -98.49 29.10
N GLN A 20 9.05 -99.01 30.32
CA GLN A 20 8.51 -98.25 31.45
C GLN A 20 9.43 -97.07 31.85
N ARG A 21 10.76 -97.27 31.79
CA ARG A 21 11.74 -96.19 32.05
C ARG A 21 11.73 -95.14 30.95
N CYS A 22 11.61 -95.56 29.69
CA CYS A 22 11.51 -94.66 28.53
C CYS A 22 10.22 -93.85 28.56
N ASN A 23 9.07 -94.46 28.86
CA ASN A 23 7.80 -93.74 29.01
C ASN A 23 7.85 -92.74 30.17
N LYS A 24 8.35 -93.14 31.34
CA LYS A 24 8.46 -92.25 32.50
C LYS A 24 9.43 -91.09 32.25
N SER A 25 10.51 -91.33 31.50
CA SER A 25 11.44 -90.28 31.07
C SER A 25 10.81 -89.34 30.03
N GLY A 26 10.01 -89.88 29.10
CA GLY A 26 9.25 -89.11 28.12
C GLY A 26 8.18 -88.20 28.76
N GLU A 27 7.45 -88.70 29.75
CA GLU A 27 6.50 -87.91 30.54
C GLU A 27 7.19 -86.79 31.32
N GLN A 28 8.34 -87.08 31.95
CA GLN A 28 9.14 -86.05 32.64
C GLN A 28 9.62 -84.96 31.68
N LEU A 29 10.13 -85.34 30.50
CA LEU A 29 10.54 -84.38 29.47
C LEU A 29 9.38 -83.54 28.97
N ASN A 30 8.21 -84.13 28.72
CA ASN A 30 7.01 -83.40 28.29
C ASN A 30 6.54 -82.40 29.36
N ASN A 31 6.62 -82.75 30.65
CA ASN A 31 6.27 -81.84 31.74
C ASN A 31 7.25 -80.66 31.82
N ILE A 32 8.56 -80.91 31.71
CA ILE A 32 9.59 -79.86 31.68
C ILE A 32 9.40 -78.94 30.47
N LEU A 33 9.12 -79.51 29.28
CA LEU A 33 8.90 -78.76 28.05
C LEU A 33 7.63 -77.89 28.17
N GLY A 34 6.55 -78.43 28.75
CA GLY A 34 5.32 -77.70 29.03
C GLY A 34 5.56 -76.50 29.95
N GLN A 35 6.24 -76.70 31.08
CA GLN A 35 6.60 -75.63 32.01
C GLN A 35 7.48 -74.55 31.36
N PHE A 36 8.42 -74.96 30.50
CA PHE A 36 9.27 -74.02 29.77
C PHE A 36 8.47 -73.17 28.78
N ILE A 37 7.61 -73.79 27.97
CA ILE A 37 6.76 -73.08 27.00
C ILE A 37 5.82 -72.11 27.72
N GLU A 38 5.20 -72.54 28.81
CA GLU A 38 4.29 -71.72 29.61
C GLU A 38 5.04 -70.52 30.23
N GLY A 39 6.26 -70.75 30.74
CA GLY A 39 7.14 -69.68 31.23
C GLY A 39 7.56 -68.67 30.15
N GLN A 40 7.85 -69.13 28.93
CA GLN A 40 8.17 -68.25 27.80
C GLN A 40 6.95 -67.45 27.33
N THR A 41 5.78 -68.09 27.29
CA THR A 41 4.52 -67.46 26.87
C THR A 41 4.16 -66.34 27.84
N LYS A 42 4.30 -66.58 29.14
CA LYS A 42 4.05 -65.56 30.16
C LYS A 42 4.99 -64.36 30.03
N LYS A 43 6.30 -64.59 29.82
CA LYS A 43 7.27 -63.52 29.57
C LYS A 43 6.94 -62.71 28.31
N PHE A 44 6.48 -63.37 27.25
CA PHE A 44 6.11 -62.70 26.00
C PHE A 44 4.88 -61.80 26.18
N GLU A 45 3.86 -62.27 26.90
CA GLU A 45 2.67 -61.44 27.19
C GLU A 45 3.00 -60.25 28.11
N GLU A 46 3.84 -60.45 29.14
CA GLU A 46 4.33 -59.35 29.98
C GLU A 46 5.11 -58.29 29.17
N GLN A 47 5.95 -58.73 28.23
CA GLN A 47 6.69 -57.85 27.34
C GLN A 47 5.77 -57.05 26.42
N LYS A 48 4.78 -57.71 25.82
CA LYS A 48 3.79 -57.08 24.93
C LYS A 48 2.97 -56.02 25.64
N GLU A 49 2.56 -56.27 26.89
CA GLU A 49 1.83 -55.28 27.68
C GLU A 49 2.71 -54.08 28.06
N THR A 50 4.00 -54.34 28.35
CA THR A 50 4.98 -53.28 28.62
C THR A 50 5.20 -52.39 27.39
N ASP A 51 5.35 -52.99 26.21
CA ASP A 51 5.54 -52.25 24.96
C ASP A 51 4.28 -51.44 24.60
N ARG A 52 3.08 -51.98 24.88
CA ARG A 52 1.82 -51.25 24.74
C ARG A 52 1.73 -50.04 25.66
N MET A 53 2.13 -50.19 26.92
CA MET A 53 2.19 -49.06 27.87
C MET A 53 3.19 -47.99 27.43
N ARG A 54 4.39 -48.38 26.99
CA ARG A 54 5.39 -47.43 26.47
C ARG A 54 4.87 -46.69 25.24
N GLN A 55 4.23 -47.38 24.30
CA GLN A 55 3.66 -46.75 23.11
C GLN A 55 2.61 -45.69 23.50
N LYS A 56 1.72 -46.02 24.44
CA LYS A 56 0.71 -45.08 24.94
C LYS A 56 1.34 -43.85 25.59
N GLN A 57 2.39 -44.02 26.39
CA GLN A 57 3.14 -42.91 26.98
C GLN A 57 3.82 -42.03 25.93
N MET A 58 4.41 -42.63 24.89
CA MET A 58 5.02 -41.90 23.78
C MET A 58 3.99 -41.07 23.00
N ASP A 59 2.81 -41.64 22.74
CA ASP A 59 1.72 -40.96 22.05
C ASP A 59 1.15 -39.80 22.89
N GLU A 60 0.96 -40.01 24.20
CA GLU A 60 0.51 -38.97 25.13
C GLU A 60 1.52 -37.82 25.23
N LEU A 61 2.81 -38.12 25.35
CA LEU A 61 3.88 -37.13 25.39
C LEU A 61 3.98 -36.35 24.08
N GLY A 62 3.87 -37.04 22.93
CA GLY A 62 3.87 -36.43 21.61
C GLY A 62 2.70 -35.47 21.41
N ASN A 63 1.48 -35.87 21.80
CA ASN A 63 0.29 -35.04 21.72
C ASN A 63 0.37 -33.82 22.66
N SER A 64 0.88 -34.01 23.88
CA SER A 64 1.08 -32.91 24.84
C SER A 64 2.07 -31.87 24.30
N SER A 65 3.23 -32.33 23.81
CA SER A 65 4.27 -31.45 23.24
C SER A 65 3.77 -30.68 22.02
N LYS A 66 3.02 -31.35 21.13
CA LYS A 66 2.41 -30.71 19.95
C LYS A 66 1.45 -29.60 20.35
N LYS A 67 0.62 -29.82 21.37
CA LYS A 67 -0.35 -28.84 21.87
C LYS A 67 0.34 -27.61 22.48
N GLU A 68 1.44 -27.79 23.20
CA GLU A 68 2.23 -26.67 23.73
C GLU A 68 2.90 -25.85 22.62
N LEU A 69 3.46 -26.50 21.61
CA LEU A 69 4.04 -25.82 20.44
C LEU A 69 3.00 -25.02 19.66
N GLU A 70 1.82 -25.59 19.41
CA GLU A 70 0.72 -24.87 18.74
C GLU A 70 0.26 -23.65 19.54
N LYS A 71 0.17 -23.76 20.87
CA LYS A 71 -0.17 -22.64 21.75
C LYS A 71 0.87 -21.52 21.66
N GLY A 72 2.16 -21.87 21.74
CA GLY A 72 3.26 -20.90 21.61
C GLY A 72 3.27 -20.20 20.25
N LEU A 73 3.04 -20.95 19.16
CA LEU A 73 2.98 -20.39 17.81
C LEU A 73 1.82 -19.41 17.63
N ASN A 74 0.64 -19.75 18.16
CA ASN A 74 -0.53 -18.89 18.07
C ASN A 74 -0.36 -17.60 18.88
N GLN A 75 0.29 -17.68 20.05
CA GLN A 75 0.64 -16.51 20.84
C GLN A 75 1.61 -15.59 20.08
N LEU A 76 2.71 -16.14 19.55
CA LEU A 76 3.68 -15.40 18.74
C LEU A 76 3.06 -14.74 17.50
N LYS A 77 2.15 -15.44 16.82
CA LYS A 77 1.39 -14.87 15.69
C LYS A 77 0.55 -13.66 16.11
N GLY A 78 -0.15 -13.76 17.24
CA GLY A 78 -0.95 -12.65 17.78
C GLY A 78 -0.09 -11.42 18.10
N GLU A 79 1.05 -11.64 18.77
CA GLU A 79 2.00 -10.57 19.10
C GLU A 79 2.59 -9.89 17.86
N LEU A 80 2.86 -10.66 16.80
CA LEU A 80 3.39 -10.12 15.54
C LEU A 80 2.33 -9.25 14.82
N ILE A 81 1.08 -9.70 14.76
CA ILE A 81 -0.03 -8.95 14.15
C ILE A 81 -0.21 -7.61 14.88
N ALA A 82 -0.26 -7.63 16.22
CA ALA A 82 -0.40 -6.42 17.01
C ALA A 82 0.73 -5.40 16.76
N LYS A 83 1.98 -5.87 16.67
CA LYS A 83 3.13 -4.99 16.33
C LYS A 83 3.04 -4.43 14.91
N MET A 84 2.56 -5.21 13.95
CA MET A 84 2.37 -4.73 12.57
C MET A 84 1.26 -3.67 12.49
N GLU A 85 0.15 -3.86 13.20
CA GLU A 85 -0.93 -2.87 13.29
C GLU A 85 -0.46 -1.58 13.97
N GLU A 86 0.30 -1.68 15.06
CA GLU A 86 0.89 -0.52 15.73
C GLU A 86 1.83 0.27 14.80
N TYR A 87 2.66 -0.44 14.03
CA TYR A 87 3.55 0.19 13.05
C TYR A 87 2.76 0.87 11.92
N GLN A 88 1.74 0.23 11.37
CA GLN A 88 0.88 0.83 10.34
C GLN A 88 0.16 2.08 10.87
N ASN A 89 -0.38 2.03 12.09
CA ASN A 89 -1.04 3.17 12.71
C ASN A 89 -0.07 4.34 12.93
N LYS A 90 1.16 4.08 13.38
CA LYS A 90 2.20 5.13 13.51
C LYS A 90 2.55 5.77 12.16
N GLN A 91 2.64 4.97 11.10
CA GLN A 91 2.90 5.50 9.75
C GLN A 91 1.73 6.35 9.23
N GLN A 92 0.49 5.89 9.45
CA GLN A 92 -0.71 6.63 9.07
C GLN A 92 -0.78 7.98 9.81
N GLN A 93 -0.57 7.98 11.12
CA GLN A 93 -0.53 9.21 11.93
C GLN A 93 0.55 10.19 11.45
N LYS A 94 1.74 9.69 11.06
CA LYS A 94 2.81 10.55 10.52
C LYS A 94 2.43 11.17 9.18
N ASN A 95 1.74 10.44 8.32
CA ASN A 95 1.23 10.95 7.04
C ASN A 95 0.10 11.97 7.24
N ASP A 96 -0.81 11.71 8.19
CA ASP A 96 -1.90 12.62 8.53
C ASP A 96 -1.34 13.92 9.14
N ALA A 97 -0.37 13.83 10.05
CA ALA A 97 0.33 14.99 10.57
C ALA A 97 1.05 15.79 9.48
N LEU A 98 1.69 15.10 8.51
CA LEU A 98 2.33 15.76 7.37
C LEU A 98 1.33 16.48 6.46
N THR A 99 0.15 15.90 6.23
CA THR A 99 -0.90 16.53 5.41
C THR A 99 -1.52 17.72 6.12
N GLU A 100 -1.78 17.65 7.43
CA GLU A 100 -2.25 18.78 8.22
C GLU A 100 -1.19 19.90 8.34
N THR A 101 0.09 19.55 8.50
CA THR A 101 1.19 20.53 8.49
C THR A 101 1.29 21.24 7.13
N LYS A 102 1.10 20.50 6.02
CA LYS A 102 1.07 21.09 4.66
C LYS A 102 -0.14 21.98 4.41
N LYS A 103 -1.31 21.65 4.99
CA LYS A 103 -2.50 22.52 4.97
C LYS A 103 -2.29 23.80 5.77
N GLY A 104 -1.71 23.70 6.98
CA GLY A 104 -1.40 24.83 7.86
C GLY A 104 -0.29 25.74 7.32
N ASN A 105 0.63 25.21 6.51
CA ASN A 105 1.70 25.98 5.88
C ASN A 105 1.31 26.55 4.49
N GLY A 106 0.07 26.36 4.02
CA GLY A 106 -0.40 26.91 2.74
C GLY A 106 0.26 26.32 1.48
N ILE A 107 1.05 25.25 1.60
CA ILE A 107 1.92 24.72 0.51
C ILE A 107 1.12 23.96 -0.55
N ILE A 108 -0.10 23.48 -0.24
CA ILE A 108 -0.96 22.80 -1.23
C ILE A 108 -2.38 23.37 -1.14
N LEU A 109 -2.56 24.60 -1.61
CA LEU A 109 -3.87 25.01 -2.12
C LEU A 109 -3.94 24.49 -3.56
N GLN A 110 -4.34 23.23 -3.76
CA GLN A 110 -4.79 22.81 -5.10
C GLN A 110 -6.01 23.65 -5.45
N ASN A 111 -5.75 24.73 -6.17
CA ASN A 111 -6.76 25.65 -6.66
C ASN A 111 -7.23 25.16 -8.03
N ARG A 112 -8.49 25.41 -8.33
CA ARG A 112 -9.14 24.96 -9.57
C ARG A 112 -9.91 26.12 -10.19
N TRP A 113 -10.35 25.97 -11.43
CA TRP A 113 -11.23 26.95 -12.06
C TRP A 113 -12.61 26.94 -11.38
N ASP A 114 -13.13 28.15 -11.16
CA ASP A 114 -14.44 28.36 -10.54
C ASP A 114 -15.55 28.21 -11.59
N SER A 115 -16.44 27.25 -11.38
CA SER A 115 -17.60 27.05 -12.26
C SER A 115 -18.63 28.18 -12.17
N ALA A 116 -18.66 28.93 -11.07
CA ALA A 116 -19.56 30.06 -10.86
C ALA A 116 -18.95 31.39 -11.35
N ALA A 117 -17.62 31.52 -11.37
CA ALA A 117 -16.91 32.70 -11.85
C ALA A 117 -16.25 32.47 -13.22
N ARG A 118 -17.06 31.99 -14.19
CA ARG A 118 -16.66 31.80 -15.59
C ARG A 118 -17.65 32.45 -16.55
N HIS A 119 -17.17 32.79 -17.74
CA HIS A 119 -18.05 33.12 -18.86
C HIS A 119 -18.80 31.88 -19.38
N GLU A 120 -20.01 32.06 -19.91
CA GLU A 120 -20.85 30.96 -20.41
C GLU A 120 -20.18 30.16 -21.54
N ASP A 121 -19.46 30.85 -22.42
CA ASP A 121 -18.70 30.27 -23.55
C ASP A 121 -17.42 29.47 -23.15
N LEU A 122 -17.13 29.32 -21.86
CA LEU A 122 -16.01 28.53 -21.36
C LEU A 122 -16.50 27.25 -20.68
N THR A 123 -16.22 26.08 -21.24
CA THR A 123 -16.50 24.79 -20.58
C THR A 123 -15.32 24.38 -19.70
N LEU A 124 -15.59 23.94 -18.47
CA LEU A 124 -14.60 23.35 -17.56
C LEU A 124 -14.69 21.82 -17.62
N ILE A 125 -13.55 21.13 -17.66
CA ILE A 125 -13.51 19.66 -17.66
C ILE A 125 -13.56 19.15 -16.21
N GLU A 126 -14.61 18.41 -15.89
CA GLU A 126 -14.85 17.77 -14.59
C GLU A 126 -14.07 16.44 -14.45
N PRO A 127 -13.81 15.95 -13.21
CA PRO A 127 -14.20 16.53 -11.92
C PRO A 127 -13.23 17.59 -11.37
N ASP A 128 -12.01 17.65 -11.90
CA ASP A 128 -10.93 18.41 -11.26
C ASP A 128 -10.99 19.92 -11.57
N ARG A 129 -11.67 20.31 -12.66
CA ARG A 129 -11.76 21.70 -13.15
C ARG A 129 -10.41 22.38 -13.30
N LEU A 130 -9.41 21.65 -13.80
CA LEU A 130 -8.08 22.18 -14.11
C LEU A 130 -7.92 22.61 -15.58
N ILE A 131 -8.86 22.20 -16.45
CA ILE A 131 -8.85 22.52 -17.88
C ILE A 131 -10.06 23.37 -18.21
N ALA A 132 -9.83 24.49 -18.88
CA ALA A 132 -10.86 25.36 -19.42
C ALA A 132 -10.76 25.39 -20.96
N GLN A 133 -11.89 25.25 -21.64
CA GLN A 133 -11.99 25.24 -23.10
C GLN A 133 -13.02 26.27 -23.57
N VAL A 134 -12.66 27.09 -24.54
CA VAL A 134 -13.63 27.97 -25.22
C VAL A 134 -14.49 27.12 -26.16
N THR A 135 -15.80 27.08 -25.91
CA THR A 135 -16.81 26.35 -26.70
C THR A 135 -17.76 27.26 -27.46
N GLY A 136 -17.79 28.56 -27.10
CA GLY A 136 -18.55 29.59 -27.82
C GLY A 136 -18.14 29.71 -29.29
N LYS A 137 -19.14 29.94 -30.15
CA LYS A 137 -18.94 30.07 -31.61
C LYS A 137 -18.50 31.48 -32.03
N ASN A 138 -18.76 32.48 -31.19
CA ASN A 138 -18.48 33.88 -31.47
C ASN A 138 -17.11 34.29 -30.92
N ARG A 139 -16.45 35.25 -31.59
CA ARG A 139 -15.20 35.85 -31.10
C ARG A 139 -15.50 36.88 -30.03
N VAL A 140 -15.83 36.42 -28.83
CA VAL A 140 -16.06 37.26 -27.65
C VAL A 140 -14.93 37.14 -26.64
N TYR A 141 -14.80 38.13 -25.76
CA TYR A 141 -13.90 38.03 -24.62
C TYR A 141 -14.54 37.16 -23.55
N CYS A 142 -13.78 36.18 -23.05
CA CYS A 142 -14.22 35.29 -21.99
C CYS A 142 -13.08 35.08 -20.99
N SER A 143 -13.42 35.03 -19.71
CA SER A 143 -12.52 34.76 -18.60
C SER A 143 -13.12 33.77 -17.64
N VAL A 144 -12.24 33.10 -16.90
CA VAL A 144 -12.57 32.27 -15.74
C VAL A 144 -11.60 32.61 -14.61
N PHE A 145 -12.12 32.66 -13.38
CA PHE A 145 -11.32 32.86 -12.19
C PHE A 145 -10.98 31.53 -11.52
N ALA A 146 -9.91 31.53 -10.72
CA ALA A 146 -9.67 30.47 -9.78
C ALA A 146 -10.66 30.55 -8.61
N GLU A 147 -11.08 29.40 -8.09
CA GLU A 147 -12.10 29.30 -7.04
C GLU A 147 -11.67 29.97 -5.73
N ARG A 148 -10.38 29.87 -5.39
CA ARG A 148 -9.84 30.49 -4.18
C ARG A 148 -8.98 31.70 -4.54
N PRO A 149 -9.12 32.83 -3.83
CA PRO A 149 -8.24 33.97 -4.02
C PRO A 149 -6.83 33.67 -3.51
N LEU A 150 -5.89 34.55 -3.84
CA LEU A 150 -4.54 34.54 -3.26
C LEU A 150 -4.62 34.55 -1.72
N PRO A 151 -3.90 33.66 -1.02
CA PRO A 151 -3.83 33.68 0.43
C PRO A 151 -3.25 35.02 0.94
N LYS A 152 -3.88 35.61 1.96
CA LYS A 152 -3.46 36.91 2.53
C LYS A 152 -2.52 36.79 3.73
N GLU A 153 -2.46 35.61 4.35
CA GLU A 153 -1.82 35.40 5.66
C GLU A 153 -0.39 34.87 5.56
N TYR A 154 0.06 34.46 4.38
CA TYR A 154 1.36 33.82 4.19
C TYR A 154 2.37 34.78 3.57
N PHE A 155 3.55 34.85 4.19
CA PHE A 155 4.73 35.51 3.62
C PHE A 155 5.44 34.49 2.72
N GLY A 156 5.39 34.70 1.41
CA GLY A 156 6.00 33.80 0.44
C GLY A 156 5.68 34.16 -0.99
N ILE A 157 6.02 33.26 -1.91
CA ILE A 157 5.73 33.40 -3.33
C ILE A 157 4.50 32.56 -3.64
N PHE A 158 3.45 33.18 -4.17
CA PHE A 158 2.39 32.47 -4.86
C PHE A 158 2.79 32.26 -6.31
N TYR A 159 2.59 31.07 -6.86
CA TYR A 159 2.92 30.76 -8.24
C TYR A 159 1.95 29.73 -8.82
N TYR A 160 1.55 29.92 -10.07
CA TYR A 160 0.80 28.94 -10.85
C TYR A 160 1.28 28.91 -12.29
N GLU A 161 1.06 27.78 -12.96
CA GLU A 161 1.35 27.59 -14.38
C GLU A 161 0.09 27.17 -15.13
N VAL A 162 0.04 27.58 -16.40
CA VAL A 162 -0.98 27.14 -17.34
C VAL A 162 -0.27 26.63 -18.59
N LYS A 163 -0.56 25.38 -18.93
CA LYS A 163 -0.15 24.79 -20.20
C LYS A 163 -1.16 25.17 -21.27
N ILE A 164 -0.70 25.79 -22.35
CA ILE A 164 -1.54 26.16 -23.48
C ILE A 164 -1.70 24.93 -24.36
N LEU A 165 -2.84 24.24 -24.25
CA LEU A 165 -3.08 23.01 -25.04
C LEU A 165 -3.29 23.32 -26.53
N ALA A 166 -4.03 24.38 -26.83
CA ALA A 166 -4.27 24.86 -28.19
C ALA A 166 -4.61 26.36 -28.14
N LYS A 167 -4.30 27.09 -29.21
CA LYS A 167 -4.61 28.52 -29.33
C LYS A 167 -5.17 28.83 -30.71
N LYS A 168 -6.36 29.43 -30.72
CA LYS A 168 -7.02 29.96 -31.94
C LYS A 168 -7.22 31.47 -31.91
N SER A 169 -6.98 32.10 -30.75
CA SER A 169 -7.22 33.52 -30.49
C SER A 169 -6.19 34.04 -29.47
N ALA A 170 -6.24 35.32 -29.14
CA ALA A 170 -5.37 35.90 -28.12
C ALA A 170 -5.72 35.32 -26.73
N ILE A 171 -4.68 34.96 -25.97
CA ILE A 171 -4.79 34.47 -24.59
C ILE A 171 -4.15 35.49 -23.66
N SER A 172 -4.78 35.75 -22.51
CA SER A 172 -4.25 36.61 -21.46
C SER A 172 -4.27 35.86 -20.13
N LEU A 173 -3.16 35.84 -19.41
CA LEU A 173 -3.04 35.17 -18.11
C LEU A 173 -2.55 36.15 -17.05
N GLY A 174 -3.14 36.08 -15.86
CA GLY A 174 -2.61 36.81 -14.71
C GLY A 174 -3.63 36.96 -13.60
N LEU A 175 -3.62 38.13 -12.97
CA LEU A 175 -4.33 38.39 -11.73
C LEU A 175 -5.43 39.42 -11.97
N ALA A 176 -6.57 39.19 -11.35
CA ALA A 176 -7.69 40.11 -11.35
C ALA A 176 -8.37 40.12 -9.98
N THR A 177 -9.02 41.22 -9.66
CA THR A 177 -9.95 41.30 -8.53
C THR A 177 -11.31 40.72 -8.92
N LYS A 178 -12.11 40.34 -7.92
CA LYS A 178 -13.50 39.83 -8.15
C LYS A 178 -14.42 40.82 -8.87
N GLN A 179 -14.01 42.07 -9.03
CA GLN A 179 -14.78 43.13 -9.70
C GLN A 179 -14.68 43.05 -11.23
N MET A 180 -13.67 42.36 -11.78
CA MET A 180 -13.52 42.27 -13.23
C MET A 180 -14.62 41.38 -13.84
N PRO A 181 -15.37 41.87 -14.85
CA PRO A 181 -16.37 41.07 -15.54
C PRO A 181 -15.78 39.83 -16.22
N VAL A 182 -16.48 38.69 -16.16
CA VAL A 182 -16.07 37.45 -16.85
C VAL A 182 -16.18 37.55 -18.39
N GLY A 183 -16.96 38.51 -18.91
CA GLY A 183 -17.04 38.85 -20.35
C GLY A 183 -15.94 39.78 -20.84
N ALA A 184 -14.81 39.84 -20.14
CA ALA A 184 -13.66 40.65 -20.48
C ALA A 184 -12.36 39.85 -20.35
N TRP A 185 -11.23 40.43 -20.77
CA TRP A 185 -9.92 39.82 -20.66
C TRP A 185 -9.11 40.44 -19.51
N VAL A 186 -8.35 39.60 -18.79
CA VAL A 186 -7.46 40.04 -17.69
C VAL A 186 -6.39 41.01 -18.21
N GLY A 187 -6.28 42.18 -17.58
CA GLY A 187 -5.44 43.31 -18.01
C GLY A 187 -6.24 44.53 -18.46
N ARG A 188 -7.50 44.35 -18.90
CA ARG A 188 -8.36 45.43 -19.42
C ARG A 188 -8.76 46.46 -18.38
N TYR A 189 -9.04 46.03 -17.16
CA TYR A 189 -9.58 46.87 -16.08
C TYR A 189 -8.51 47.21 -15.06
N ASP A 190 -8.75 48.24 -14.27
CA ASP A 190 -7.89 48.57 -13.14
C ASP A 190 -7.82 47.44 -12.12
N SER A 191 -6.69 47.39 -11.41
CA SER A 191 -6.37 46.30 -10.48
C SER A 191 -6.29 44.91 -11.13
N THR A 192 -6.04 44.84 -12.43
CA THR A 192 -5.71 43.59 -13.14
C THR A 192 -4.29 43.64 -13.70
N TYR A 193 -3.64 42.50 -13.85
CA TYR A 193 -2.26 42.40 -14.34
C TYR A 193 -2.12 41.16 -15.19
N ALA A 194 -1.55 41.28 -16.38
CA ALA A 194 -1.56 40.18 -17.33
C ALA A 194 -0.32 40.05 -18.20
N TYR A 195 -0.04 38.82 -18.60
CA TYR A 195 0.84 38.48 -19.71
C TYR A 195 -0.01 37.96 -20.87
N GLN A 196 -0.02 38.73 -21.95
CA GLN A 196 -0.77 38.42 -23.16
C GLN A 196 0.10 37.64 -24.15
N SER A 197 -0.52 36.72 -24.90
CA SER A 197 0.14 35.86 -25.91
C SER A 197 0.88 36.62 -27.01
N SER A 198 0.58 37.90 -27.19
CA SER A 198 1.26 38.84 -28.10
C SER A 198 2.63 39.30 -27.60
N GLY A 199 3.02 38.97 -26.37
CA GLY A 199 4.27 39.43 -25.75
C GLY A 199 4.14 40.74 -24.97
N PHE A 200 2.93 41.04 -24.48
CA PHE A 200 2.66 42.25 -23.71
C PHE A 200 2.44 41.92 -22.23
N PHE A 201 3.13 42.64 -21.35
CA PHE A 201 2.78 42.70 -19.93
C PHE A 201 1.89 43.91 -19.69
N ILE A 202 0.67 43.72 -19.21
CA ILE A 202 -0.36 44.76 -19.07
C ILE A 202 -0.66 45.00 -17.59
N GLY A 203 -0.87 46.26 -17.22
CA GLY A 203 -1.10 46.70 -15.84
C GLY A 203 0.17 47.07 -15.08
N HIS A 204 1.35 46.96 -15.71
CA HIS A 204 2.64 47.21 -15.07
C HIS A 204 3.15 48.62 -15.41
N ALA A 205 2.95 49.56 -14.49
CA ALA A 205 3.42 50.93 -14.62
C ALA A 205 4.92 51.03 -14.27
N VAL A 206 5.78 50.98 -15.29
CA VAL A 206 7.23 51.20 -15.15
C VAL A 206 7.66 52.43 -15.96
N LYS A 207 8.82 53.02 -15.62
CA LYS A 207 9.36 54.16 -16.36
C LYS A 207 9.52 53.80 -17.85
N GLY A 208 8.89 54.59 -18.73
CA GLY A 208 8.93 54.36 -20.17
C GLY A 208 7.93 53.32 -20.71
N CYS A 209 6.97 52.86 -19.89
CA CYS A 209 5.89 52.00 -20.38
C CYS A 209 4.98 52.76 -21.37
N SER A 210 4.39 52.01 -22.30
CA SER A 210 3.37 52.53 -23.22
C SER A 210 1.99 52.41 -22.61
N HIS A 211 0.98 53.10 -23.16
CA HIS A 211 -0.39 53.05 -22.67
C HIS A 211 -1.34 52.59 -23.78
N LEU A 212 -2.25 51.68 -23.44
CA LEU A 212 -3.36 51.29 -24.32
C LEU A 212 -4.35 52.45 -24.46
N ASP A 213 -5.28 52.35 -25.41
CA ASP A 213 -6.31 53.39 -25.64
C ASP A 213 -7.17 53.67 -24.41
N ASN A 214 -7.32 52.67 -23.52
CA ASN A 214 -8.01 52.82 -22.24
C ASN A 214 -7.09 53.30 -21.10
N GLY A 215 -5.91 53.83 -21.42
CA GLY A 215 -4.94 54.35 -20.45
C GLY A 215 -4.18 53.29 -19.66
N ARG A 216 -4.39 52.00 -19.91
CA ARG A 216 -3.72 50.94 -19.15
C ARG A 216 -2.25 50.82 -19.55
N PRO A 217 -1.30 50.84 -18.59
CA PRO A 217 0.12 50.74 -18.89
C PRO A 217 0.47 49.33 -19.38
N TYR A 218 1.40 49.23 -20.31
CA TYR A 218 1.93 47.96 -20.77
C TYR A 218 3.38 48.04 -21.25
N ILE A 219 4.04 46.89 -21.20
CA ILE A 219 5.42 46.67 -21.61
C ILE A 219 5.40 45.74 -22.83
N ARG A 220 6.09 46.13 -23.90
CA ARG A 220 6.24 45.35 -25.14
C ARG A 220 7.51 44.50 -25.12
N GLY A 221 7.67 43.63 -26.10
CA GLY A 221 8.93 42.93 -26.38
C GLY A 221 9.20 41.70 -25.52
N LYS A 222 8.22 41.26 -24.73
CA LYS A 222 8.31 39.96 -24.04
C LYS A 222 8.11 38.83 -25.04
N PRO A 223 8.62 37.61 -24.78
CA PRO A 223 8.39 36.47 -25.66
C PRO A 223 6.90 36.28 -25.97
N LYS A 224 6.57 35.86 -27.20
CA LYS A 224 5.19 35.43 -27.51
C LYS A 224 5.01 33.99 -27.05
N PHE A 225 3.77 33.57 -26.80
CA PHE A 225 3.47 32.17 -26.50
C PHE A 225 2.28 31.64 -27.31
N ASP A 226 2.30 30.33 -27.54
CA ASP A 226 1.33 29.61 -28.35
C ASP A 226 1.03 28.19 -27.80
N GLY A 227 0.25 27.39 -28.54
CA GLY A 227 -0.01 25.99 -28.22
C GLY A 227 1.28 25.21 -27.99
N GLY A 228 1.33 24.46 -26.89
CA GLY A 228 2.49 23.71 -26.41
C GLY A 228 3.28 24.41 -25.31
N ASP A 229 3.23 25.75 -25.22
CA ASP A 229 3.95 26.50 -24.20
C ASP A 229 3.33 26.36 -22.80
N VAL A 230 4.19 26.48 -21.78
CA VAL A 230 3.80 26.61 -20.37
C VAL A 230 4.08 28.03 -19.93
N VAL A 231 3.06 28.72 -19.43
CA VAL A 231 3.16 30.12 -18.97
C VAL A 231 2.84 30.18 -17.50
N GLY A 232 3.76 30.73 -16.71
CA GLY A 232 3.57 30.93 -15.28
C GLY A 232 3.32 32.38 -14.91
N CYS A 233 2.62 32.57 -13.80
CA CYS A 233 2.44 33.87 -13.15
C CYS A 233 2.67 33.70 -11.65
N GLY A 234 3.55 34.54 -11.12
CA GLY A 234 3.91 34.53 -9.70
C GLY A 234 3.77 35.89 -9.06
N VAL A 235 3.55 35.87 -7.75
CA VAL A 235 3.48 37.04 -6.88
C VAL A 235 4.37 36.80 -5.69
N ASP A 236 5.36 37.66 -5.52
CA ASP A 236 6.02 37.79 -4.24
C ASP A 236 5.10 38.59 -3.31
N LEU A 237 4.51 37.93 -2.31
CA LEU A 237 3.55 38.56 -1.40
C LEU A 237 4.22 39.55 -0.44
N ALA A 238 5.54 39.43 -0.20
CA ALA A 238 6.29 40.35 0.64
C ALA A 238 6.57 41.67 -0.10
N THR A 239 7.06 41.59 -1.34
CA THR A 239 7.38 42.79 -2.15
C THR A 239 6.21 43.29 -2.99
N ARG A 240 5.12 42.51 -3.08
CA ARG A 240 3.97 42.73 -3.96
C ARG A 240 4.34 42.82 -5.44
N GLN A 241 5.47 42.20 -5.82
CA GLN A 241 5.91 42.16 -7.20
C GLN A 241 5.32 40.97 -7.92
N ILE A 242 4.86 41.20 -9.15
CA ILE A 242 4.35 40.16 -10.05
C ILE A 242 5.44 39.83 -11.06
N PHE A 243 5.65 38.55 -11.32
CA PHE A 243 6.55 38.07 -12.36
C PHE A 243 5.89 37.00 -13.20
N TYR A 244 6.43 36.78 -14.40
CA TYR A 244 5.94 35.76 -15.32
C TYR A 244 7.06 34.82 -15.73
N THR A 245 6.68 33.63 -16.16
CA THR A 245 7.61 32.65 -16.72
C THR A 245 7.07 32.13 -18.05
N LYS A 246 7.99 31.68 -18.91
CA LYS A 246 7.66 30.90 -20.09
C LYS A 246 8.59 29.69 -20.14
N ASN A 247 8.01 28.49 -20.20
CA ASN A 247 8.74 27.22 -20.29
C ASN A 247 9.85 27.09 -19.22
N GLY A 248 9.51 27.44 -17.98
CA GLY A 248 10.44 27.42 -16.84
C GLY A 248 11.40 28.60 -16.74
N GLN A 249 11.48 29.48 -17.75
CA GLN A 249 12.34 30.66 -17.72
C GLN A 249 11.57 31.89 -17.20
N ARG A 250 12.09 32.54 -16.15
CA ARG A 250 11.57 33.82 -15.66
C ARG A 250 11.80 34.93 -16.69
N LEU A 251 10.81 35.79 -16.83
CA LEU A 251 10.82 36.94 -17.74
C LEU A 251 11.03 38.22 -16.94
N ASP A 252 12.16 38.88 -17.15
CA ASP A 252 12.48 40.21 -16.64
C ASP A 252 11.98 41.29 -17.61
#